data_AF-A0A924LB04-F1
#
_entry.id   AF-A0A924LB04-F1
#
_cell.length_a   1.000
_cell.length_b   1.000
_cell.length_c   1.000
_cell.angle_alpha   90.00
_cell.angle_beta   90.00
_cell.angle_gamma   90.00
#
_symmetry.space_group_name_H-M   'P 1'
#
loop_
_entity.id
_entity.type
_entity.pdbx_description
1 polymer ?
#
loop_
_entity_poly.entity_id
_entity_poly.type
_entity_poly.pdbx_seq_one_letter_code
_entity_poly.pdbx_strand_id
1 'polypeptide(L)'
;MPRLESTLLSLALAGVITLAAYTDPVLVAAGVLIAQAQIASAPRPADPQGRSISAPRFAAAASAGVVATALTLAPHLLDGAGSSSLNIVGSVDTGMLGGIIPAIAVGLFVALVSQMLRTDGRPHLVSSTGYAVALGVFAALCVGWIGAAQSIGGAASVAVGAAGLAGGLLVWLLPIDRFVCGSLAIVAGGAAGAAVALSVDSVLTGVFGVAIGSGTALFAVLGQILGGAWSQGRTHAAAGWGFPGAMSIALAAPIVFVGGQLVGAPGL
;
A
#
# COMPACT_ATOMS: atom_id res chain seq x y z
N MET A 1 -16.34 -2.68 -17.94
CA MET A 1 -15.74 -3.78 -17.15
C MET A 1 -14.37 -3.50 -16.50
N PRO A 2 -13.82 -2.26 -16.38
CA PRO A 2 -12.47 -2.06 -15.82
C PRO A 2 -12.37 -2.29 -14.30
N ARG A 3 -13.47 -2.24 -13.55
CA ARG A 3 -13.49 -2.43 -12.08
C ARG A 3 -13.30 -3.88 -11.67
N LEU A 4 -13.81 -4.82 -12.46
CA LEU A 4 -13.73 -6.24 -12.14
C LEU A 4 -12.28 -6.71 -12.14
N GLU A 5 -11.52 -6.35 -13.18
CA GLU A 5 -10.10 -6.71 -13.29
C GLU A 5 -9.25 -6.14 -12.15
N SER A 6 -9.42 -4.86 -11.82
CA SER A 6 -8.69 -4.24 -10.71
C SER A 6 -9.06 -4.85 -9.36
N THR A 7 -10.34 -5.16 -9.14
CA THR A 7 -10.79 -5.82 -7.91
C THR A 7 -10.24 -7.24 -7.81
N LEU A 8 -10.33 -8.04 -8.87
CA LEU A 8 -9.79 -9.40 -8.89
C LEU A 8 -8.28 -9.42 -8.63
N LEU A 9 -7.54 -8.46 -9.20
CA LEU A 9 -6.11 -8.33 -8.97
C LEU A 9 -5.79 -7.92 -7.52
N SER A 10 -6.53 -6.98 -6.94
CA SER A 10 -6.40 -6.65 -5.51
C SER A 10 -6.72 -7.84 -4.62
N LEU A 11 -7.77 -8.59 -4.92
CA LEU A 11 -8.16 -9.79 -4.18
C LEU A 11 -7.09 -10.89 -4.29
N ALA A 12 -6.54 -11.11 -5.49
CA ALA A 12 -5.48 -12.07 -5.71
C ALA A 12 -4.20 -11.68 -4.94
N LEU A 13 -3.78 -10.40 -5.02
CA LEU A 13 -2.63 -9.90 -4.26
C LEU A 13 -2.86 -10.01 -2.74
N ALA A 14 -4.02 -9.58 -2.24
CA ALA A 14 -4.35 -9.69 -0.83
C ALA A 14 -4.37 -11.16 -0.35
N GLY A 15 -4.90 -12.08 -1.17
CA GLY A 15 -4.89 -13.52 -0.90
C GLY A 15 -3.48 -14.10 -0.85
N VAL A 16 -2.62 -13.75 -1.82
CA VAL A 16 -1.20 -14.17 -1.84
C VAL A 16 -0.44 -13.61 -0.64
N ILE A 17 -0.62 -12.32 -0.32
CA ILE A 17 0.00 -11.66 0.85
C ILE A 17 -0.46 -12.35 2.14
N THR A 18 -1.74 -12.70 2.26
CA THR A 18 -2.28 -13.39 3.43
C THR A 18 -1.71 -14.80 3.57
N LEU A 19 -1.69 -15.59 2.49
CA LEU A 19 -1.09 -16.93 2.50
C LEU A 19 0.40 -16.87 2.85
N ALA A 20 1.13 -15.91 2.27
CA ALA A 20 2.53 -15.67 2.55
C ALA A 20 2.76 -15.32 4.04
N ALA A 21 1.89 -14.52 4.66
CA ALA A 21 2.01 -14.13 6.05
C ALA A 21 1.93 -15.32 7.03
N TYR A 22 1.22 -16.40 6.68
CA TYR A 22 1.20 -17.64 7.47
C TYR A 22 2.43 -18.53 7.27
N THR A 23 3.31 -18.20 6.32
CA THR A 23 4.49 -19.02 5.98
C THR A 23 5.79 -18.33 6.35
N ASP A 24 6.05 -17.14 5.80
CA ASP A 24 7.30 -16.40 6.00
C ASP A 24 7.10 -14.91 5.63
N PRO A 25 7.48 -13.95 6.50
CA PRO A 25 7.52 -12.52 6.17
C PRO A 25 8.30 -12.18 4.89
N VAL A 26 9.31 -12.96 4.51
CA VAL A 26 10.05 -12.76 3.25
C VAL A 26 9.17 -13.02 2.03
N LEU A 27 8.25 -13.98 2.10
CA LEU A 27 7.28 -14.24 1.04
C LEU A 27 6.24 -13.11 0.93
N VAL A 28 5.90 -12.47 2.05
CA VAL A 28 5.04 -11.27 2.05
C VAL A 28 5.71 -10.14 1.27
N ALA A 29 7.02 -9.98 1.43
CA ALA A 29 7.79 -8.99 0.68
C ALA A 29 7.76 -9.23 -0.83
N ALA A 30 7.77 -10.49 -1.28
CA ALA A 30 7.63 -10.80 -2.70
C ALA A 30 6.27 -10.34 -3.26
N GLY A 31 5.17 -10.56 -2.52
CA GLY A 31 3.85 -10.06 -2.90
C GLY A 31 3.76 -8.53 -2.92
N VAL A 32 4.38 -7.88 -1.94
CA VAL A 32 4.49 -6.41 -1.85
C VAL A 32 5.30 -5.83 -3.00
N LEU A 33 6.41 -6.47 -3.39
CA LEU A 33 7.22 -6.05 -4.54
C LEU A 33 6.43 -6.11 -5.85
N ILE A 34 5.49 -7.04 -6.01
CA ILE A 34 4.59 -7.08 -7.18
C ILE A 34 3.69 -5.83 -7.20
N ALA A 35 3.10 -5.46 -6.06
CA ALA A 35 2.29 -4.24 -5.96
C ALA A 35 3.14 -2.97 -6.21
N GLN A 36 4.35 -2.91 -5.66
CA GLN A 36 5.30 -1.81 -5.89
C GLN A 36 5.72 -1.71 -7.35
N ALA A 37 5.97 -2.84 -8.02
CA ALA A 37 6.28 -2.88 -9.45
C ALA A 37 5.12 -2.33 -10.29
N GLN A 38 3.87 -2.69 -9.95
CA GLN A 38 2.67 -2.16 -10.62
C GLN A 38 2.49 -0.64 -10.40
N ILE A 39 2.85 -0.13 -9.22
CA ILE A 39 2.87 1.31 -8.92
C ILE A 39 4.01 2.01 -9.68
N ALA A 40 5.19 1.41 -9.75
CA ALA A 40 6.31 1.96 -10.51
C ALA A 40 6.02 1.97 -12.03
N SER A 41 5.33 0.94 -12.52
CA SER A 41 4.82 0.84 -13.88
C SER A 41 3.50 1.58 -14.09
N ALA A 42 3.14 2.50 -13.19
CA ALA A 42 1.94 3.33 -13.33
C ALA A 42 1.89 3.97 -14.73
N PRO A 43 0.78 4.60 -15.13
CA PRO A 43 0.68 5.26 -16.44
C PRO A 43 1.28 6.70 -16.46
N ARG A 44 1.89 7.19 -17.54
CA ARG A 44 2.55 8.53 -17.57
C ARG A 44 1.61 9.70 -17.19
N PRO A 45 2.06 10.76 -16.50
CA PRO A 45 1.18 11.90 -16.22
C PRO A 45 0.69 12.56 -17.52
N ALA A 46 -0.53 13.09 -17.51
CA ALA A 46 -1.13 13.78 -18.64
C ALA A 46 -1.23 15.29 -18.34
N ASP A 47 -0.96 16.12 -19.35
CA ASP A 47 -1.15 17.57 -19.32
C ASP A 47 -2.66 17.92 -19.41
N PRO A 48 -3.14 19.14 -19.10
CA PRO A 48 -4.56 19.52 -19.25
C PRO A 48 -5.11 19.33 -20.67
N GLN A 49 -4.23 19.28 -21.67
CA GLN A 49 -4.57 19.01 -23.07
C GLN A 49 -4.62 17.49 -23.40
N GLY A 50 -4.47 16.62 -22.41
CA GLY A 50 -4.48 15.15 -22.55
C GLY A 50 -3.19 14.55 -23.12
N ARG A 51 -2.12 15.36 -23.30
CA ARG A 51 -0.84 14.89 -23.85
C ARG A 51 0.00 14.21 -22.76
N SER A 52 0.67 13.11 -23.12
CA SER A 52 1.59 12.42 -22.20
C SER A 52 2.81 13.28 -21.89
N ILE A 53 3.09 13.49 -20.60
CA ILE A 53 4.30 14.15 -20.12
C ILE A 53 5.40 13.10 -19.91
N SER A 54 6.60 13.38 -20.42
CA SER A 54 7.80 12.58 -20.12
C SER A 54 8.17 12.80 -18.64
N ALA A 55 8.06 11.74 -17.84
CA ALA A 55 8.36 11.78 -16.41
C ALA A 55 9.18 10.55 -16.01
N PRO A 56 10.39 10.73 -15.46
CA PRO A 56 11.25 9.64 -15.01
C PRO A 56 10.77 9.13 -13.63
N ARG A 57 9.56 8.56 -13.59
CA ARG A 57 8.90 8.14 -12.35
C ARG A 57 9.20 6.71 -11.92
N PHE A 58 9.57 5.84 -12.85
CA PHE A 58 9.78 4.42 -12.58
C PHE A 58 10.93 4.24 -11.59
N ALA A 59 12.07 4.88 -11.87
CA ALA A 59 13.25 4.80 -11.02
C ALA A 59 12.96 5.28 -9.59
N ALA A 60 12.29 6.43 -9.44
CA ALA A 60 11.94 6.99 -8.14
C ALA A 60 10.97 6.10 -7.34
N ALA A 61 9.93 5.57 -8.00
CA ALA A 61 8.95 4.70 -7.35
C ALA A 61 9.54 3.33 -7.01
N ALA A 62 10.33 2.75 -7.91
CA ALA A 62 11.01 1.48 -7.70
C ALA A 62 12.06 1.59 -6.59
N SER A 63 12.88 2.65 -6.58
CA SER A 63 13.87 2.85 -5.51
C SER A 63 13.21 3.05 -4.15
N ALA A 64 12.12 3.83 -4.09
CA ALA A 64 11.36 3.99 -2.85
C ALA A 64 10.79 2.65 -2.36
N GLY A 65 10.15 1.89 -3.25
CA GLY A 65 9.60 0.57 -2.89
C GLY A 65 10.66 -0.41 -2.41
N VAL A 66 11.76 -0.55 -3.15
CA VAL A 66 12.86 -1.46 -2.79
C VAL A 66 13.51 -1.06 -1.47
N VAL A 67 13.82 0.22 -1.27
CA VAL A 67 14.43 0.70 -0.02
C VAL A 67 13.48 0.51 1.16
N ALA A 68 12.19 0.82 0.99
CA ALA A 68 11.20 0.60 2.05
C ALA A 68 11.16 -0.89 2.44
N THR A 69 11.09 -1.78 1.44
CA THR A 69 11.04 -3.23 1.65
C THR A 69 12.31 -3.74 2.33
N ALA A 70 13.49 -3.28 1.91
CA ALA A 70 14.77 -3.69 2.48
C ALA A 70 14.90 -3.25 3.94
N LEU A 71 14.56 -1.99 4.25
CA LEU A 71 14.65 -1.44 5.61
C LEU A 71 13.64 -2.06 6.57
N THR A 72 12.47 -2.48 6.07
CA THR A 72 11.49 -3.19 6.92
C THR A 72 11.86 -4.65 7.14
N LEU A 73 12.47 -5.35 6.17
CA LEU A 73 12.98 -6.71 6.39
C LEU A 73 14.24 -6.74 7.25
N ALA A 74 15.08 -5.71 7.14
CA ALA A 74 16.37 -5.62 7.79
C ALA A 74 16.49 -4.31 8.59
N PRO A 75 15.75 -4.16 9.70
CA PRO A 75 15.75 -2.92 10.49
C PRO A 75 17.12 -2.60 11.08
N HIS A 76 17.98 -3.60 11.28
CA HIS A 76 19.37 -3.44 11.72
C HIS A 76 20.23 -2.58 10.78
N LEU A 77 19.81 -2.37 9.52
CA LEU A 77 20.47 -1.44 8.61
C LEU A 77 20.34 0.03 9.03
N LEU A 78 19.42 0.31 9.96
CA LEU A 78 19.24 1.64 10.57
C LEU A 78 20.09 1.80 11.84
N ASP A 79 20.76 0.75 12.31
CA ASP A 79 21.65 0.83 13.47
C ASP A 79 22.88 1.66 13.12
N GLY A 80 23.06 2.80 13.79
CA GLY A 80 24.25 3.64 13.63
C GLY A 80 25.51 2.98 14.16
N ALA A 81 26.69 3.55 13.84
CA ALA A 81 27.97 3.11 14.40
C ALA A 81 27.90 3.05 15.95
N GLY A 82 28.48 2.00 16.55
CA GLY A 82 28.20 1.50 17.91
C GLY A 82 28.39 2.44 19.12
N SER A 83 28.69 3.73 18.92
CA SER A 83 28.69 4.78 19.95
C SER A 83 27.53 5.78 19.82
N SER A 84 26.71 5.66 18.78
CA SER A 84 25.59 6.55 18.45
C SER A 84 24.25 5.84 18.64
N SER A 85 24.19 4.85 19.54
CA SER A 85 22.93 4.24 19.95
C SER A 85 22.16 5.28 20.77
N LEU A 86 21.45 6.17 20.05
CA LEU A 86 20.30 6.85 20.61
C LEU A 86 19.47 5.77 21.29
N ASN A 87 19.27 5.92 22.59
CA ASN A 87 18.52 5.03 23.47
C ASN A 87 17.04 5.00 23.04
N ILE A 88 16.78 4.50 21.84
CA ILE A 88 15.49 4.28 21.21
C ILE A 88 15.18 2.78 21.38
N VAL A 89 15.44 2.27 22.58
CA VAL A 89 15.10 0.91 22.99
C VAL A 89 13.57 0.73 23.06
N GLY A 90 12.77 1.80 22.89
CA GLY A 90 11.32 1.74 22.77
C GLY A 90 10.72 1.83 21.35
N SER A 91 11.44 2.38 20.36
CA SER A 91 10.88 2.56 18.99
C SER A 91 11.37 1.53 17.97
N VAL A 92 12.40 0.75 18.31
CA VAL A 92 12.85 -0.39 17.50
C VAL A 92 12.03 -1.65 17.83
N ASP A 93 11.56 -1.78 19.08
CA ASP A 93 10.63 -2.86 19.49
C ASP A 93 9.19 -2.66 19.01
N THR A 94 8.82 -1.44 18.60
CA THR A 94 7.56 -1.13 17.91
C THR A 94 7.82 -1.02 16.41
N GLY A 95 8.08 -2.17 15.77
CA GLY A 95 8.36 -2.40 14.34
C GLY A 95 7.84 -1.30 13.41
N MET A 96 8.69 -0.32 13.18
CA MET A 96 8.39 1.04 12.80
C MET A 96 7.96 1.19 11.33
N LEU A 97 7.17 2.22 11.02
CA LEU A 97 7.17 2.88 9.69
C LEU A 97 8.54 3.51 9.35
N GLY A 98 9.61 3.15 10.07
CA GLY A 98 10.96 3.70 10.00
C GLY A 98 11.64 3.47 8.66
N GLY A 99 11.20 2.47 7.87
CA GLY A 99 11.63 2.29 6.48
C GLY A 99 10.94 3.25 5.49
N ILE A 100 9.74 3.76 5.82
CA ILE A 100 8.95 4.60 4.91
C ILE A 100 9.57 5.97 4.73
N ILE A 101 9.98 6.64 5.82
CA ILE A 101 10.55 7.99 5.74
C ILE A 101 11.86 8.01 4.93
N PRO A 102 12.86 7.15 5.21
CA PRO A 102 14.08 7.05 4.40
C PRO A 102 13.78 6.64 2.96
N ALA A 103 12.83 5.74 2.72
CA ALA A 103 12.44 5.34 1.38
C ALA A 103 11.82 6.49 0.57
N ILE A 104 10.96 7.30 1.19
CA ILE A 104 10.41 8.51 0.57
C ILE A 104 11.53 9.49 0.27
N ALA A 105 12.50 9.67 1.18
CA ALA A 105 13.65 10.53 0.95
C ALA A 105 14.51 10.05 -0.24
N VAL A 106 14.78 8.74 -0.36
CA VAL A 106 15.49 8.16 -1.51
C VAL A 106 14.67 8.34 -2.79
N GLY A 107 13.36 8.06 -2.77
CA GLY A 107 12.48 8.27 -3.92
C GLY A 107 12.46 9.73 -4.38
N LEU A 108 12.39 10.67 -3.45
CA LEU A 108 12.49 12.11 -3.72
C LEU A 108 13.84 12.48 -4.32
N PHE A 109 14.94 11.99 -3.75
CA PHE A 109 16.28 12.25 -4.25
C PHE A 109 16.46 11.73 -5.68
N VAL A 110 16.05 10.48 -5.94
CA VAL A 110 16.09 9.86 -7.28
C VAL A 110 15.20 10.62 -8.26
N ALA A 111 14.02 11.07 -7.83
CA ALA A 111 13.15 11.91 -8.65
C ALA A 111 13.84 13.23 -9.02
N LEU A 112 14.46 13.93 -8.07
CA LEU A 112 15.17 15.19 -8.31
C LEU A 112 16.37 15.00 -9.25
N VAL A 113 17.22 14.00 -8.99
CA VAL A 113 18.36 13.66 -9.86
C VAL A 113 17.88 13.35 -11.28
N SER A 114 16.81 12.58 -11.41
CA SER A 114 16.24 12.25 -12.73
C SER A 114 15.71 13.48 -13.48
N GLN A 115 15.19 14.49 -12.77
CA GLN A 115 14.80 15.76 -13.38
C GLN A 115 16.01 16.63 -13.74
N MET A 116 17.10 16.57 -12.98
CA MET A 116 18.35 17.27 -13.31
C MET A 116 18.98 16.71 -14.60
N LEU A 117 18.92 15.40 -14.79
CA LEU A 117 19.45 14.69 -15.96
C LEU A 117 18.56 14.80 -17.22
N ARG A 118 17.33 15.35 -17.11
CA ARG A 118 16.46 15.55 -18.28
C ARG A 118 17.02 16.62 -19.22
N THR A 119 17.12 16.26 -20.49
CA THR A 119 17.54 17.11 -21.61
C THR A 119 16.37 17.81 -22.31
N ASP A 120 15.13 17.44 -22.01
CA ASP A 120 13.92 17.81 -22.78
C ASP A 120 13.43 19.26 -22.57
N GLY A 121 14.27 20.19 -22.12
CA GLY A 121 13.87 21.58 -21.80
C GLY A 121 12.98 21.75 -20.56
N ARG A 122 12.70 20.65 -19.83
CA ARG A 122 11.99 20.60 -18.53
C ARG A 122 10.58 21.23 -18.49
N PRO A 123 9.71 21.08 -19.53
CA PRO A 123 8.33 21.50 -19.40
C PRO A 123 7.62 20.68 -18.30
N HIS A 124 6.74 21.35 -17.54
CA HIS A 124 5.92 20.76 -16.46
C HIS A 124 6.72 20.07 -15.34
N LEU A 125 7.88 20.62 -14.95
CA LEU A 125 8.76 20.05 -13.93
C LEU A 125 8.05 19.79 -12.60
N VAL A 126 7.27 20.75 -12.10
CA VAL A 126 6.55 20.60 -10.81
C VAL A 126 5.55 19.44 -10.84
N SER A 127 4.75 19.33 -11.91
CA SER A 127 3.78 18.24 -12.06
C SER A 127 4.47 16.87 -12.21
N SER A 128 5.54 16.82 -13.01
CA SER A 128 6.32 15.60 -13.25
C SER A 128 7.00 15.09 -11.96
N THR A 129 7.59 15.99 -11.17
CA THR A 129 8.20 15.65 -9.88
C THR A 129 7.14 15.25 -8.85
N GLY A 130 6.05 16.02 -8.72
CA GLY A 130 4.97 15.70 -7.79
C GLY A 130 4.35 14.33 -8.07
N TYR A 131 4.17 13.99 -9.34
CA TYR A 131 3.69 12.67 -9.76
C TYR A 131 4.68 11.54 -9.40
N ALA A 132 5.98 11.73 -9.66
CA ALA A 132 7.00 10.73 -9.32
C ALA A 132 7.12 10.51 -7.81
N VAL A 133 7.10 11.60 -7.02
CA VAL A 133 7.17 11.54 -5.55
C VAL A 133 5.92 10.85 -4.99
N ALA A 134 4.73 11.20 -5.47
CA ALA A 134 3.49 10.55 -5.02
C ALA A 134 3.50 9.04 -5.28
N LEU A 135 3.96 8.60 -6.45
CA LEU A 135 4.15 7.16 -6.72
C LEU A 135 5.17 6.51 -5.79
N GLY A 136 6.27 7.20 -5.47
CA GLY A 136 7.24 6.73 -4.49
C GLY A 136 6.63 6.57 -3.09
N VAL A 137 5.80 7.52 -2.66
CA VAL A 137 5.06 7.42 -1.39
C VAL A 137 4.12 6.21 -1.41
N PHE A 138 3.31 6.04 -2.46
CA PHE A 138 2.40 4.88 -2.54
C PHE A 138 3.15 3.54 -2.55
N ALA A 139 4.27 3.45 -3.28
CA ALA A 139 5.11 2.25 -3.28
C ALA A 139 5.69 1.96 -1.89
N ALA A 140 6.15 2.99 -1.16
CA ALA A 140 6.66 2.84 0.20
C ALA A 140 5.57 2.39 1.19
N LEU A 141 4.33 2.90 1.05
CA LEU A 141 3.22 2.52 1.94
C LEU A 141 2.88 1.03 1.86
N CYS A 142 3.07 0.36 0.71
CA CYS A 142 2.82 -1.08 0.56
C CYS A 142 3.55 -1.94 1.60
N VAL A 143 4.67 -1.47 2.13
CA VAL A 143 5.48 -2.17 3.13
C VAL A 143 4.76 -2.34 4.47
N GLY A 144 3.67 -1.60 4.72
CA GLY A 144 2.80 -1.82 5.86
C GLY A 144 2.28 -3.26 5.98
N TRP A 145 2.11 -3.98 4.87
CA TRP A 145 1.75 -5.40 4.90
C TRP A 145 2.86 -6.29 5.48
N ILE A 146 4.12 -5.99 5.21
CA ILE A 146 5.29 -6.68 5.78
C ILE A 146 5.37 -6.36 7.28
N GLY A 147 5.26 -5.08 7.62
CA GLY A 147 5.27 -4.65 9.02
C GLY A 147 4.14 -5.27 9.85
N ALA A 148 2.96 -5.46 9.27
CA ALA A 148 1.85 -6.15 9.92
C ALA A 148 2.13 -7.65 10.12
N ALA A 149 2.73 -8.31 9.13
CA ALA A 149 3.13 -9.72 9.26
C ALA A 149 4.20 -9.95 10.33
N GLN A 150 5.04 -8.94 10.60
CA GLN A 150 6.08 -8.97 11.62
C GLN A 150 5.61 -8.44 13.00
N SER A 151 4.41 -7.88 13.11
CA SER A 151 3.90 -7.34 14.37
C SER A 151 3.37 -8.43 15.30
N ILE A 152 2.99 -8.06 16.52
CA ILE A 152 2.38 -8.96 17.52
C ILE A 152 1.10 -9.62 16.98
N GLY A 153 0.28 -8.87 16.23
CA GLY A 153 -0.90 -9.42 15.55
C GLY A 153 -0.56 -10.35 14.37
N GLY A 154 0.67 -10.31 13.85
CA GLY A 154 1.23 -11.21 12.85
C GLY A 154 0.31 -11.48 11.66
N ALA A 155 0.25 -12.75 11.23
CA ALA A 155 -0.57 -13.20 10.11
C ALA A 155 -2.08 -12.95 10.31
N ALA A 156 -2.57 -12.96 11.55
CA ALA A 156 -3.98 -12.73 11.85
C ALA A 156 -4.39 -11.28 11.50
N SER A 157 -3.54 -10.29 11.81
CA SER A 157 -3.79 -8.89 11.44
C SER A 157 -3.84 -8.68 9.92
N VAL A 158 -2.95 -9.36 9.18
CA VAL A 158 -2.94 -9.38 7.72
C VAL A 158 -4.22 -10.02 7.17
N ALA A 159 -4.65 -11.15 7.73
CA ALA A 159 -5.87 -11.84 7.30
C ALA A 159 -7.13 -10.99 7.53
N VAL A 160 -7.24 -10.33 8.70
CA VAL A 160 -8.36 -9.41 9.00
C VAL A 160 -8.38 -8.24 8.01
N GLY A 161 -7.22 -7.63 7.75
CA GLY A 161 -7.11 -6.53 6.80
C GLY A 161 -7.41 -6.93 5.35
N ALA A 162 -6.94 -8.10 4.93
CA ALA A 162 -7.22 -8.66 3.61
C ALA A 162 -8.71 -9.03 3.44
N ALA A 163 -9.34 -9.57 4.49
CA ALA A 163 -10.77 -9.85 4.49
C ALA A 163 -11.61 -8.58 4.43
N GLY A 164 -11.23 -7.54 5.17
CA GLY A 164 -11.87 -6.22 5.11
C GLY A 164 -11.77 -5.61 3.72
N LEU A 165 -10.57 -5.60 3.14
CA LEU A 165 -10.35 -5.20 1.75
C LEU A 165 -11.22 -6.01 0.79
N ALA A 166 -11.28 -7.33 0.96
CA ALA A 166 -12.06 -8.20 0.09
C ALA A 166 -13.56 -7.92 0.15
N GLY A 167 -14.13 -7.86 1.37
CA GLY A 167 -15.54 -7.54 1.58
C GLY A 167 -15.91 -6.18 1.00
N GLY A 168 -15.08 -5.16 1.24
CA GLY A 168 -15.30 -3.81 0.71
C GLY A 168 -15.24 -3.74 -0.81
N LEU A 169 -14.22 -4.36 -1.43
CA LEU A 169 -14.06 -4.33 -2.88
C LEU A 169 -15.11 -5.18 -3.62
N LEU A 170 -15.61 -6.26 -3.02
CA LEU A 170 -16.70 -7.05 -3.59
C LEU A 170 -18.01 -6.25 -3.62
N VAL A 171 -18.34 -5.55 -2.53
CA VAL A 171 -19.50 -4.65 -2.50
C VAL A 171 -19.33 -3.49 -3.48
N TRP A 172 -18.10 -2.98 -3.64
CA TRP A 172 -17.80 -1.92 -4.59
C TRP A 172 -18.07 -2.28 -6.08
N LEU A 173 -18.23 -3.57 -6.39
CA LEU A 173 -18.65 -4.04 -7.71
C LEU A 173 -20.15 -3.87 -7.98
N LEU A 174 -20.96 -3.61 -6.94
CA LEU A 174 -22.41 -3.46 -7.10
C LEU A 174 -22.76 -2.24 -7.96
N PRO A 175 -23.68 -2.37 -8.94
CA PRO A 175 -24.08 -1.29 -9.84
C PRO A 175 -25.12 -0.36 -9.18
N ILE A 176 -24.82 0.16 -7.99
CA ILE A 176 -25.67 1.07 -7.22
C ILE A 176 -25.01 2.46 -7.09
N ASP A 177 -25.72 3.42 -6.48
CA ASP A 177 -25.19 4.76 -6.23
C ASP A 177 -23.85 4.72 -5.47
N ARG A 178 -22.91 5.60 -5.83
CA ARG A 178 -21.53 5.54 -5.32
C ARG A 178 -21.44 5.83 -3.83
N PHE A 179 -22.29 6.71 -3.30
CA PHE A 179 -22.28 7.04 -1.87
C PHE A 179 -22.81 5.87 -1.04
N VAL A 180 -23.88 5.23 -1.52
CA VAL A 180 -24.45 4.04 -0.90
C VAL A 180 -23.51 2.84 -1.02
N CYS A 181 -22.87 2.67 -2.18
CA CYS A 181 -21.89 1.61 -2.40
C CYS A 181 -20.67 1.78 -1.49
N GLY A 182 -20.20 3.02 -1.31
CA GLY A 182 -19.08 3.33 -0.42
C GLY A 182 -19.41 3.02 1.04
N SER A 183 -20.57 3.43 1.54
CA SER A 183 -20.96 3.12 2.92
C SER A 183 -21.17 1.62 3.14
N LEU A 184 -21.80 0.92 2.20
CA LEU A 184 -21.96 -0.54 2.26
C LEU A 184 -20.61 -1.26 2.19
N ALA A 185 -19.65 -0.77 1.40
CA ALA A 185 -18.31 -1.36 1.32
C ALA A 185 -17.57 -1.29 2.66
N ILE A 186 -17.69 -0.18 3.39
CA ILE A 186 -17.11 -0.02 4.72
C ILE A 186 -17.75 -0.99 5.71
N VAL A 187 -19.09 -1.10 5.70
CA VAL A 187 -19.83 -2.01 6.57
C VAL A 187 -19.48 -3.47 6.26
N ALA A 188 -19.44 -3.85 4.98
CA ALA A 188 -19.07 -5.19 4.55
C ALA A 188 -17.61 -5.52 4.87
N GLY A 189 -16.70 -4.55 4.74
CA GLY A 189 -15.33 -4.70 5.17
C GLY A 189 -15.20 -4.92 6.68
N GLY A 190 -15.94 -4.16 7.49
CA GLY A 190 -16.01 -4.37 8.94
C GLY A 190 -16.56 -5.74 9.31
N ALA A 191 -17.64 -6.18 8.65
CA ALA A 191 -18.23 -7.50 8.88
C ALA A 191 -17.29 -8.64 8.48
N ALA A 192 -16.61 -8.53 7.34
CA ALA A 192 -15.63 -9.51 6.88
C ALA A 192 -14.40 -9.58 7.81
N GLY A 193 -13.89 -8.42 8.25
CA GLY A 193 -12.81 -8.33 9.22
C GLY A 193 -13.19 -8.95 10.57
N ALA A 194 -14.39 -8.68 11.06
CA ALA A 194 -14.92 -9.28 12.28
C ALA A 194 -15.09 -10.80 12.17
N ALA A 195 -15.63 -11.29 11.05
CA ALA A 195 -15.79 -12.72 10.81
C ALA A 195 -14.44 -13.45 10.82
N VAL A 196 -13.40 -12.86 10.22
CA VAL A 196 -12.04 -13.43 10.28
C VAL A 196 -11.45 -13.33 11.68
N ALA A 197 -11.60 -12.19 12.37
CA ALA A 197 -11.11 -12.05 13.75
C ALA A 197 -11.75 -13.08 14.70
N LEU A 198 -13.03 -13.43 14.51
CA LEU A 198 -13.74 -14.43 15.32
C LEU A 198 -13.44 -15.88 14.93
N SER A 199 -12.89 -16.14 13.74
CA SER A 199 -12.60 -17.49 13.26
C SER A 199 -11.13 -17.89 13.39
N VAL A 200 -10.22 -16.91 13.50
CA VAL A 200 -8.82 -17.15 13.80
C VAL A 200 -8.65 -17.15 15.32
N ASP A 201 -8.22 -18.27 15.90
CA ASP A 201 -7.80 -18.35 17.30
C ASP A 201 -6.61 -17.40 17.52
N SER A 202 -6.90 -16.15 17.86
CA SER A 202 -5.93 -15.07 18.03
C SER A 202 -6.37 -14.09 19.11
N VAL A 203 -5.47 -13.19 19.49
CA VAL A 203 -5.73 -12.13 20.49
C VAL A 203 -6.68 -11.04 19.94
N LEU A 204 -7.03 -11.07 18.65
CA LEU A 204 -7.88 -10.06 18.01
C LEU A 204 -9.36 -10.27 18.36
N THR A 205 -9.98 -9.25 18.96
CA THR A 205 -11.42 -9.27 19.23
C THR A 205 -12.24 -8.94 17.97
N GLY A 206 -13.52 -9.35 17.95
CA GLY A 206 -14.44 -8.99 16.86
C GLY A 206 -14.56 -7.48 16.64
N VAL A 207 -14.51 -6.67 17.70
CA VAL A 207 -14.52 -5.19 17.62
C VAL A 207 -13.27 -4.67 16.91
N PHE A 208 -12.12 -5.27 17.21
CA PHE A 208 -10.86 -4.99 16.52
C PHE A 208 -10.96 -5.33 15.03
N GLY A 209 -11.55 -6.49 14.72
CA GLY A 209 -11.84 -6.91 13.36
C GLY A 209 -12.73 -5.93 12.59
N VAL A 210 -13.77 -5.37 13.23
CA VAL A 210 -14.62 -4.33 12.62
C VAL A 210 -13.81 -3.07 12.32
N ALA A 211 -13.00 -2.59 13.26
CA ALA A 211 -12.24 -1.35 13.10
C ALA A 211 -11.19 -1.46 11.98
N ILE A 212 -10.36 -2.52 11.99
CA ILE A 212 -9.36 -2.74 10.94
C ILE A 212 -10.06 -3.03 9.61
N GLY A 213 -11.09 -3.88 9.61
CA GLY A 213 -11.80 -4.27 8.39
C GLY A 213 -12.51 -3.10 7.70
N SER A 214 -13.16 -2.23 8.47
CA SER A 214 -13.82 -1.03 7.93
C SER A 214 -12.83 0.01 7.41
N GLY A 215 -11.73 0.25 8.14
CA GLY A 215 -10.66 1.14 7.71
C GLY A 215 -9.98 0.65 6.44
N THR A 216 -9.59 -0.62 6.39
CA THR A 216 -8.96 -1.22 5.20
C THR A 216 -9.87 -1.17 3.98
N ALA A 217 -11.17 -1.46 4.13
CA ALA A 217 -12.14 -1.31 3.06
C ALA A 217 -12.26 0.13 2.54
N LEU A 218 -12.36 1.11 3.43
CA LEU A 218 -12.41 2.53 3.06
C LEU A 218 -11.20 2.91 2.20
N PHE A 219 -9.99 2.61 2.68
CA PHE A 219 -8.76 2.98 1.98
C PHE A 219 -8.54 2.17 0.70
N ALA A 220 -9.00 0.91 0.65
CA ALA A 220 -8.96 0.11 -0.57
C ALA A 220 -9.88 0.70 -1.65
N VAL A 221 -11.11 1.11 -1.30
CA VAL A 221 -12.05 1.77 -2.22
C VAL A 221 -11.48 3.11 -2.70
N LEU A 222 -10.92 3.92 -1.80
CA LEU A 222 -10.24 5.17 -2.17
C LEU A 222 -9.07 4.90 -3.13
N GLY A 223 -8.32 3.81 -2.93
CA GLY A 223 -7.24 3.39 -3.82
C GLY A 223 -7.73 3.07 -5.24
N GLN A 224 -8.86 2.38 -5.38
CA GLN A 224 -9.45 2.12 -6.70
C GLN A 224 -9.95 3.40 -7.36
N ILE A 225 -10.55 4.31 -6.59
CA ILE A 225 -11.04 5.60 -7.10
C ILE A 225 -9.86 6.44 -7.60
N LEU A 226 -8.81 6.57 -6.79
CA LEU A 226 -7.62 7.36 -7.12
C LEU A 226 -6.86 6.76 -8.29
N GLY A 227 -6.60 5.45 -8.27
CA GLY A 227 -5.93 4.76 -9.36
C GLY A 227 -6.75 4.77 -10.65
N GLY A 228 -8.07 4.63 -10.54
CA GLY A 228 -9.01 4.79 -11.64
C GLY A 228 -8.93 6.18 -12.27
N ALA A 229 -9.03 7.24 -11.47
CA ALA A 229 -8.92 8.62 -11.94
C ALA A 229 -7.58 8.90 -12.62
N TRP A 230 -6.47 8.39 -12.09
CA TRP A 230 -5.14 8.56 -12.68
C TRP A 230 -4.93 7.74 -13.96
N SER A 231 -5.69 6.67 -14.15
CA SER A 231 -5.66 5.82 -15.34
C SER A 231 -6.63 6.26 -16.45
N GLN A 232 -7.60 7.13 -16.13
CA GLN A 232 -8.70 7.50 -17.02
C GLN A 232 -8.23 8.28 -18.26
N GLY A 233 -8.81 7.97 -19.43
CA GLY A 233 -8.54 8.68 -20.70
C GLY A 233 -7.42 8.11 -21.57
N ARG A 234 -6.96 6.87 -21.32
CA ARG A 234 -5.85 6.26 -22.08
C ARG A 234 -6.33 5.11 -22.96
N THR A 235 -5.85 5.09 -24.20
CA THR A 235 -6.29 4.16 -25.25
C THR A 235 -5.65 2.77 -25.19
N HIS A 236 -4.57 2.58 -24.42
CA HIS A 236 -3.85 1.30 -24.35
C HIS A 236 -4.05 0.63 -22.98
N ALA A 237 -4.83 -0.46 -22.96
CA ALA A 237 -5.13 -1.25 -21.75
C ALA A 237 -3.88 -1.76 -21.01
N ALA A 238 -2.80 -2.06 -21.75
CA ALA A 238 -1.52 -2.51 -21.19
C ALA A 238 -0.78 -1.43 -20.36
N ALA A 239 -1.08 -0.14 -20.58
CA ALA A 239 -0.32 0.95 -19.95
C ALA A 239 -0.76 1.28 -18.51
N GLY A 240 -1.84 0.64 -18.01
CA GLY A 240 -2.34 0.84 -16.65
C GLY A 240 -2.82 -0.43 -15.97
N TRP A 241 -2.41 -1.59 -16.49
CA TRP A 241 -2.84 -2.88 -15.97
C TRP A 241 -2.39 -3.04 -14.51
N GLY A 242 -3.35 -3.35 -13.63
CA GLY A 242 -3.12 -3.55 -12.21
C GLY A 242 -2.92 -2.28 -11.36
N PHE A 243 -2.68 -1.10 -11.94
CA PHE A 243 -2.40 0.12 -11.15
C PHE A 243 -3.51 0.49 -10.15
N PRO A 244 -4.81 0.51 -10.52
CA PRO A 244 -5.87 0.78 -9.55
C PRO A 244 -5.95 -0.26 -8.44
N GLY A 245 -5.64 -1.52 -8.76
CA GLY A 245 -5.63 -2.60 -7.77
C GLY A 245 -4.45 -2.51 -6.80
N ALA A 246 -3.27 -2.17 -7.31
CA ALA A 246 -2.07 -1.92 -6.50
C ALA A 246 -2.25 -0.72 -5.56
N MET A 247 -2.93 0.34 -6.02
CA MET A 247 -3.26 1.50 -5.19
C MET A 247 -4.16 1.14 -4.01
N SER A 248 -5.12 0.22 -4.18
CA SER A 248 -5.91 -0.31 -3.06
C SER A 248 -5.06 -1.03 -2.03
N ILE A 249 -4.12 -1.87 -2.48
CA ILE A 249 -3.18 -2.57 -1.59
C ILE A 249 -2.29 -1.56 -0.86
N ALA A 250 -1.75 -0.56 -1.57
CA ALA A 250 -0.89 0.47 -1.00
C ALA A 250 -1.57 1.30 0.09
N LEU A 251 -2.81 1.75 -0.15
CA LEU A 251 -3.53 2.58 0.80
C LEU A 251 -4.11 1.80 1.98
N ALA A 252 -4.42 0.52 1.81
CA ALA A 252 -4.86 -0.33 2.92
C ALA A 252 -3.71 -0.70 3.86
N ALA A 253 -2.48 -0.82 3.35
CA ALA A 253 -1.31 -1.31 4.09
C ALA A 253 -1.05 -0.62 5.45
N PRO A 254 -1.13 0.73 5.58
CA PRO A 254 -0.90 1.39 6.87
C PRO A 254 -1.96 1.04 7.91
N ILE A 255 -3.21 0.82 7.50
CA ILE A 255 -4.30 0.46 8.42
C ILE A 255 -4.10 -0.94 8.96
N VAL A 256 -3.66 -1.88 8.12
CA VAL A 256 -3.32 -3.25 8.52
C VAL A 256 -2.16 -3.24 9.51
N PHE A 257 -1.12 -2.46 9.21
CA PHE A 257 0.03 -2.28 10.09
C PHE A 257 -0.38 -1.73 11.47
N VAL A 258 -1.11 -0.61 11.51
CA VAL A 258 -1.60 -0.02 12.76
C VAL A 258 -2.47 -1.03 13.52
N GLY A 259 -3.34 -1.75 12.81
CA GLY A 259 -4.14 -2.83 13.37
C GLY A 259 -3.30 -3.90 14.05
N GLY A 260 -2.22 -4.35 13.41
CA GLY A 260 -1.30 -5.34 13.96
C GLY A 260 -0.46 -4.85 15.15
N GLN A 261 -0.22 -3.53 15.27
CA GLN A 261 0.50 -2.92 16.39
C GLN A 261 -0.40 -2.74 17.62
N LEU A 262 -1.65 -2.32 17.42
CA LEU A 262 -2.55 -2.04 18.53
C LEU A 262 -2.95 -3.30 19.33
N VAL A 263 -2.77 -4.51 18.79
CA VAL A 263 -2.92 -5.77 19.53
C VAL A 263 -1.93 -5.88 20.69
N GLY A 264 -0.77 -5.22 20.59
CA GLY A 264 0.27 -5.22 21.62
C GLY A 264 0.15 -4.12 22.67
N ALA A 265 -0.82 -3.21 22.57
CA ALA A 265 -0.94 -2.08 23.49
C ALA A 265 -1.58 -2.54 24.82
N PRO A 266 -0.85 -2.49 25.95
CA PRO A 266 -1.40 -2.89 27.24
C PRO A 266 -2.49 -1.90 27.69
N GLY A 267 -3.72 -2.37 27.89
CA GLY A 267 -4.83 -1.57 28.45
C GLY A 267 -6.14 -1.56 27.65
N LEU A 268 -6.22 -2.33 26.56
CA LEU A 268 -7.47 -2.75 25.92
C LEU A 268 -7.73 -4.23 26.19
#